data_AF-A0A662J608-F1
#
_entry.id   AF-A0A662J608-F1
#
_cell.length_a   1.000
_cell.length_b   1.000
_cell.length_c   1.000
_cell.angle_alpha   90.00
_cell.angle_beta   90.00
_cell.angle_gamma   90.00
#
_symmetry.space_group_name_H-M   'P 1'
#
loop_
_entity.id
_entity.type
_entity.pdbx_description
1 polymer ?
#
loop_
_entity_poly.entity_id
_entity_poly.type
_entity_poly.pdbx_seq_one_letter_code
_entity_poly.pdbx_strand_id
1 'polypeptide(L)'
;MEESRIEKIIKEALKEGADEVHISYTESESYSVTINIGEISDVTWRHSRGLELIVIKDKRLGIATTNELTDESINNLIKRALSLAKSSPKNPWWEKLPEPKPYPVVSNVFDKRIKEMTPEEIMELASMALNEVSSYDRRVALRSGVVNSSVFRRIISNSNGVYGEDEGTSISMALVAVAREDDKVGSFVVGHRESRIFNIDVSSLAKEISEKALDSLNARSVKSFKGSLIMGYDVAASFFSALINATCGDNVWKGRSPLSNKIGKVIASESLTIIDDGVKPGGYHTAKFDAEGSPRRKTI
;
A
#
# COMPACT_ATOMS: atom_id res chain seq x y z
N MET A 1 -6.88 -18.98 6.91
CA MET A 1 -6.70 -20.11 5.97
C MET A 1 -5.47 -20.93 6.38
N GLU A 2 -5.51 -22.26 6.33
CA GLU A 2 -4.34 -23.12 6.60
C GLU A 2 -3.61 -23.52 5.30
N GLU A 3 -2.31 -23.78 5.39
CA GLU A 3 -1.48 -24.26 4.26
C GLU A 3 -2.04 -25.53 3.62
N SER A 4 -2.41 -26.51 4.45
CA SER A 4 -3.02 -27.79 4.03
C SER A 4 -4.25 -27.59 3.14
N ARG A 5 -5.06 -26.58 3.45
CA ARG A 5 -6.26 -26.25 2.68
C ARG A 5 -5.91 -25.57 1.35
N ILE A 6 -4.92 -24.69 1.32
CA ILE A 6 -4.44 -24.07 0.08
C ILE A 6 -3.86 -25.12 -0.87
N GLU A 7 -3.04 -26.04 -0.36
CA GLU A 7 -2.51 -27.15 -1.15
C GLU A 7 -3.62 -28.02 -1.73
N LYS A 8 -4.67 -28.29 -0.95
CA LYS A 8 -5.83 -29.06 -1.41
C LYS A 8 -6.50 -28.38 -2.60
N ILE A 9 -6.71 -27.06 -2.54
CA ILE A 9 -7.31 -26.27 -3.64
C ILE A 9 -6.45 -26.34 -4.90
N ILE A 10 -5.12 -26.19 -4.77
CA ILE A 10 -4.19 -26.32 -5.90
C ILE A 10 -4.29 -27.71 -6.53
N LYS A 11 -4.25 -28.77 -5.71
CA LYS A 11 -4.36 -30.17 -6.18
C LYS A 11 -5.69 -30.43 -6.88
N GLU A 12 -6.79 -29.87 -6.40
CA GLU A 12 -8.11 -29.96 -7.03
C GLU A 12 -8.15 -29.22 -8.38
N ALA A 13 -7.65 -27.99 -8.45
CA ALA A 13 -7.61 -27.23 -9.70
C ALA A 13 -6.75 -27.91 -10.78
N LEU A 14 -5.62 -28.51 -10.41
CA LEU A 14 -4.78 -29.32 -11.31
C LEU A 14 -5.54 -30.56 -11.80
N LYS A 15 -6.25 -31.28 -10.92
CA LYS A 15 -7.09 -32.43 -11.29
C LYS A 15 -8.22 -32.07 -12.26
N GLU A 16 -8.82 -30.90 -12.08
CA GLU A 16 -9.85 -30.34 -12.98
C GLU A 16 -9.28 -29.83 -14.32
N GLY A 17 -7.97 -29.91 -14.50
CA GLY A 17 -7.30 -29.73 -15.78
C GLY A 17 -6.55 -28.41 -15.93
N ALA A 18 -6.26 -27.67 -14.85
CA ALA A 18 -5.26 -26.60 -14.89
C ALA A 18 -3.86 -27.17 -15.18
N ASP A 19 -3.02 -26.43 -15.91
CA ASP A 19 -1.61 -26.77 -16.09
C ASP A 19 -0.77 -26.13 -14.96
N GLU A 20 -1.10 -24.90 -14.59
CA GLU A 20 -0.49 -24.20 -13.45
C GLU A 20 -1.56 -23.44 -12.65
N VAL A 21 -1.28 -23.23 -11.35
CA VAL A 21 -2.21 -22.59 -10.42
C VAL A 21 -1.44 -21.66 -9.50
N HIS A 22 -1.92 -20.44 -9.30
CA HIS A 22 -1.47 -19.51 -8.28
C HIS A 22 -2.66 -19.13 -7.38
N ILE A 23 -2.43 -19.11 -6.08
CA ILE A 23 -3.39 -18.68 -5.06
C ILE A 23 -2.77 -17.54 -4.27
N SER A 24 -3.57 -16.50 -4.06
CA SER A 24 -3.30 -15.44 -3.09
C SER A 24 -4.47 -15.36 -2.12
N TYR A 25 -4.19 -15.46 -0.83
CA TYR A 25 -5.15 -15.28 0.24
C TYR A 25 -4.74 -14.06 1.06
N THR A 26 -5.69 -13.18 1.32
CA THR A 26 -5.49 -12.00 2.15
C THR A 26 -6.56 -11.96 3.23
N GLU A 27 -6.17 -11.59 4.44
CA GLU A 27 -7.05 -11.31 5.55
C GLU A 27 -6.55 -10.06 6.27
N SER A 28 -7.46 -9.19 6.66
CA SER A 28 -7.12 -7.97 7.38
C SER A 28 -8.23 -7.57 8.32
N GLU A 29 -7.83 -6.96 9.41
CA GLU A 29 -8.71 -6.30 10.37
C GLU A 29 -8.21 -4.87 10.57
N SER A 30 -9.12 -3.90 10.59
CA SER A 30 -8.76 -2.49 10.76
C SER A 30 -9.81 -1.72 11.54
N TYR A 31 -9.33 -0.75 12.32
CA TYR A 31 -10.14 0.32 12.91
C TYR A 31 -9.78 1.64 12.23
N SER A 32 -10.81 2.41 11.87
CA SER A 32 -10.65 3.72 11.24
C SER A 32 -11.56 4.73 11.92
N VAL A 33 -11.01 5.88 12.31
CA VAL A 33 -11.75 7.04 12.81
C VAL A 33 -11.60 8.17 11.82
N THR A 34 -12.72 8.68 11.32
CA THR A 34 -12.78 9.76 10.33
C THR A 34 -13.13 11.06 11.05
N ILE A 35 -12.37 12.11 10.74
CA ILE A 35 -12.66 13.49 11.13
C ILE A 35 -13.20 14.21 9.90
N ASN A 36 -14.31 14.92 10.05
CA ASN A 36 -14.89 15.77 9.03
C ASN A 36 -15.39 17.07 9.65
N ILE A 37 -15.03 18.21 9.05
CA ILE A 37 -15.42 19.55 9.49
C ILE A 37 -15.09 19.79 10.99
N GLY A 38 -13.97 19.27 11.47
CA GLY A 38 -13.50 19.49 12.85
C GLY A 38 -14.19 18.62 13.90
N GLU A 39 -14.95 17.61 13.48
CA GLU A 39 -15.62 16.67 14.38
C GLU A 39 -15.34 15.23 13.94
N ILE A 40 -15.41 14.29 14.87
CA ILE A 40 -15.36 12.86 14.52
C ILE A 40 -16.70 12.49 13.88
N SER A 41 -16.67 12.07 12.62
CA SER A 41 -17.89 11.73 11.87
C SER A 41 -18.20 10.24 11.91
N ASP A 42 -17.17 9.38 11.86
CA ASP A 42 -17.33 7.95 11.70
C ASP A 42 -16.27 7.17 12.47
N VAL A 43 -16.68 6.05 13.06
CA VAL A 43 -15.81 5.02 13.60
C VAL A 43 -16.17 3.71 12.90
N THR A 44 -15.22 3.13 12.16
CA THR A 44 -15.43 1.93 11.36
C THR A 44 -14.51 0.82 11.83
N TRP A 45 -15.09 -0.34 12.12
CA TRP A 45 -14.37 -1.60 12.16
C TRP A 45 -14.60 -2.34 10.84
N ARG A 46 -13.53 -2.86 10.26
CA ARG A 46 -13.58 -3.66 9.03
C ARG A 46 -12.77 -4.93 9.21
N HIS A 47 -13.43 -6.06 9.03
CA HIS A 47 -12.79 -7.34 8.74
C HIS A 47 -12.95 -7.65 7.26
N SER A 48 -11.88 -8.05 6.60
CA SER A 48 -11.89 -8.38 5.18
C SER A 48 -11.03 -9.60 4.94
N ARG A 49 -11.55 -10.54 4.14
CA ARG A 49 -10.79 -11.69 3.68
C ARG A 49 -11.15 -12.00 2.24
N GLY A 50 -10.19 -12.54 1.51
CA GLY A 50 -10.36 -12.86 0.10
C GLY A 50 -9.36 -13.93 -0.33
N LEU A 51 -9.78 -14.75 -1.29
CA LEU A 51 -8.96 -15.70 -2.00
C LEU A 51 -9.06 -15.40 -3.49
N GLU A 52 -7.91 -15.16 -4.11
CA GLU A 52 -7.73 -15.05 -5.54
C GLU A 52 -7.12 -16.36 -6.04
N LEU A 53 -7.69 -16.89 -7.12
CA LEU A 53 -7.22 -18.06 -7.83
C LEU A 53 -6.93 -17.68 -9.27
N ILE A 54 -5.68 -17.85 -9.67
CA ILE A 54 -5.22 -17.72 -11.04
C ILE A 54 -4.94 -19.12 -11.57
N VAL A 55 -5.60 -19.50 -12.66
CA VAL A 55 -5.39 -20.76 -13.36
C VAL A 55 -4.80 -20.49 -14.73
N ILE A 56 -3.83 -21.31 -15.12
CA ILE A 56 -3.26 -21.31 -16.46
C ILE A 56 -3.60 -22.63 -17.14
N LYS A 57 -4.14 -22.54 -18.35
CA LYS A 57 -4.41 -23.69 -19.23
C LYS A 57 -4.02 -23.37 -20.66
N ASP A 58 -3.09 -24.12 -21.24
CA ASP A 58 -2.54 -23.89 -22.57
C ASP A 58 -2.05 -22.43 -22.77
N LYS A 59 -1.30 -21.91 -21.79
CA LYS A 59 -0.86 -20.50 -21.74
C LYS A 59 -2.00 -19.46 -21.76
N ARG A 60 -3.22 -19.84 -21.38
CA ARG A 60 -4.36 -18.92 -21.21
C ARG A 60 -4.63 -18.74 -19.73
N LEU A 61 -4.81 -17.50 -19.31
CA LEU A 61 -5.00 -17.14 -17.91
C LEU A 61 -6.48 -16.98 -17.60
N GLY A 62 -6.91 -17.52 -16.46
CA GLY A 62 -8.23 -17.27 -15.89
C GLY A 62 -8.09 -16.89 -14.44
N ILE A 63 -8.66 -15.74 -14.07
CA ILE A 63 -8.58 -15.19 -12.72
C ILE A 63 -9.99 -15.16 -12.13
N ALA A 64 -10.16 -15.72 -10.94
CA ALA A 64 -11.39 -15.62 -10.20
C ALA A 64 -11.10 -15.34 -8.72
N THR A 65 -12.00 -14.64 -8.04
CA THR A 65 -11.86 -14.27 -6.63
C THR A 65 -13.12 -14.64 -5.84
N THR A 66 -12.97 -14.94 -4.55
CA THR A 66 -14.07 -15.12 -3.60
C THR A 66 -13.68 -14.62 -2.21
N ASN A 67 -14.66 -14.18 -1.41
CA ASN A 67 -14.53 -13.92 0.03
C ASN A 67 -15.24 -15.00 0.87
N GLU A 68 -15.98 -15.90 0.22
CA GLU A 68 -16.64 -17.03 0.85
C GLU A 68 -15.75 -18.27 0.74
N LEU A 69 -15.37 -18.81 1.90
CA LEU A 69 -14.41 -19.91 2.00
C LEU A 69 -15.11 -21.23 2.32
N THR A 70 -16.31 -21.46 1.79
CA THR A 70 -17.01 -22.75 1.84
C THR A 70 -16.47 -23.65 0.73
N ASP A 71 -16.52 -24.97 0.91
CA ASP A 71 -16.01 -25.91 -0.11
C ASP A 71 -16.79 -25.79 -1.43
N GLU A 72 -18.09 -25.47 -1.37
CA GLU A 72 -18.90 -25.16 -2.54
C GLU A 72 -18.40 -23.91 -3.28
N SER A 73 -18.16 -22.80 -2.56
CA SER A 73 -17.67 -21.55 -3.16
C SER A 73 -16.29 -21.74 -3.79
N ILE A 74 -15.40 -22.51 -3.15
CA ILE A 74 -14.09 -22.87 -3.68
C ILE A 74 -14.20 -23.74 -4.94
N ASN A 75 -15.07 -24.75 -4.95
CA ASN A 75 -15.30 -25.56 -6.16
C ASN A 75 -15.83 -24.72 -7.33
N ASN A 76 -16.75 -23.80 -7.05
CA ASN A 76 -17.26 -22.86 -8.04
C ASN A 76 -16.18 -21.89 -8.54
N LEU A 77 -15.30 -21.44 -7.65
CA LEU A 77 -14.15 -20.60 -7.99
C LEU A 77 -13.21 -21.29 -8.98
N ILE A 78 -12.86 -22.56 -8.73
CA ILE A 78 -11.99 -23.36 -9.62
C ILE A 78 -12.63 -23.49 -11.01
N LYS A 79 -13.91 -23.90 -11.07
CA LYS A 79 -14.64 -24.04 -12.33
C LYS A 79 -14.70 -22.73 -13.11
N ARG A 80 -14.92 -21.62 -12.41
CA ARG A 80 -14.97 -20.28 -13.01
C ARG A 80 -13.61 -19.86 -13.56
N ALA A 81 -12.54 -20.00 -12.79
CA ALA A 81 -11.18 -19.68 -13.24
C ALA A 81 -10.79 -20.50 -14.49
N LEU A 82 -11.07 -21.81 -14.50
CA LEU A 82 -10.83 -22.67 -15.67
C LEU A 82 -11.66 -22.27 -16.90
N SER A 83 -12.94 -21.92 -16.71
CA SER A 83 -13.80 -21.43 -17.80
C SER A 83 -13.27 -20.13 -18.41
N LEU A 84 -12.83 -19.20 -17.55
CA LEU A 84 -12.20 -17.94 -17.98
C LEU A 84 -10.88 -18.18 -18.71
N ALA A 85 -10.05 -19.11 -18.23
CA ALA A 85 -8.80 -19.48 -18.91
C ALA A 85 -9.10 -20.02 -20.33
N LYS A 86 -10.04 -20.95 -20.47
CA LYS A 86 -10.42 -21.51 -21.78
C LYS A 86 -10.95 -20.45 -22.77
N SER A 87 -11.61 -19.41 -22.25
CA SER A 87 -12.19 -18.32 -23.04
C SER A 87 -11.21 -17.18 -23.34
N SER A 88 -10.10 -17.09 -22.60
CA SER A 88 -9.11 -16.02 -22.74
C SER A 88 -8.15 -16.31 -23.89
N PRO A 89 -7.62 -15.28 -24.58
CA PRO A 89 -6.62 -15.48 -25.62
C PRO A 89 -5.36 -16.16 -25.06
N LYS A 90 -4.69 -16.95 -25.91
CA LYS A 90 -3.41 -17.55 -25.57
C LYS A 90 -2.37 -16.44 -25.41
N ASN A 91 -1.62 -16.48 -24.32
CA ASN A 91 -0.48 -15.60 -24.11
C ASN A 91 0.79 -16.30 -24.62
N PRO A 92 1.31 -15.95 -25.82
CA PRO A 92 2.48 -16.63 -26.36
C PRO A 92 3.74 -16.39 -25.52
N TRP A 93 3.78 -15.29 -24.76
CA TRP A 93 4.90 -14.91 -23.88
C TRP A 93 4.80 -15.52 -22.47
N TRP A 94 3.75 -16.28 -22.16
CA TRP A 94 3.69 -17.01 -20.91
C TRP A 94 4.73 -18.13 -20.91
N GLU A 95 5.63 -18.10 -19.93
CA GLU A 95 6.64 -19.14 -19.74
C GLU A 95 6.20 -20.11 -18.65
N LYS A 96 6.19 -19.67 -17.39
CA LYS A 96 5.77 -20.44 -16.22
C LYS A 96 5.62 -19.55 -14.98
N LEU A 97 4.96 -20.05 -13.96
CA LEU A 97 4.94 -19.48 -12.62
C LEU A 97 6.32 -19.54 -11.94
N PRO A 98 6.57 -18.68 -10.93
CA PRO A 98 7.82 -18.71 -10.16
C PRO A 98 8.11 -20.05 -9.50
N GLU A 99 9.40 -20.37 -9.36
CA GLU A 99 9.90 -21.52 -8.59
C GLU A 99 10.23 -21.09 -7.15
N PRO A 100 10.23 -22.01 -6.17
CA PRO A 100 10.58 -21.73 -4.78
C PRO A 100 11.97 -21.10 -4.64
N LYS A 101 12.05 -20.04 -3.85
CA LYS A 101 13.31 -19.36 -3.49
C LYS A 101 13.28 -18.99 -2.01
N PRO A 102 14.44 -18.92 -1.34
CA PRO A 102 14.50 -18.49 0.05
C PRO A 102 14.04 -17.04 0.18
N TYR A 103 13.19 -16.76 1.17
CA TYR A 103 12.76 -15.40 1.49
C TYR A 103 13.75 -14.69 2.42
N PRO A 104 13.89 -13.36 2.29
CA PRO A 104 14.64 -12.56 3.24
C PRO A 104 13.96 -12.54 4.62
N VAL A 105 14.76 -12.30 5.65
CA VAL A 105 14.24 -11.91 6.96
C VAL A 105 13.91 -10.42 6.93
N VAL A 106 12.70 -10.07 7.35
CA VAL A 106 12.24 -8.69 7.50
C VAL A 106 11.98 -8.39 8.98
N SER A 107 12.15 -7.13 9.39
CA SER A 107 12.01 -6.70 10.78
C SER A 107 11.24 -5.40 10.92
N ASN A 108 10.72 -5.17 12.12
CA ASN A 108 9.85 -4.01 12.47
C ASN A 108 8.59 -3.90 11.59
N VAL A 109 8.03 -5.03 11.18
CA VAL A 109 6.83 -5.10 10.31
C VAL A 109 5.55 -5.45 11.07
N PHE A 110 5.68 -5.80 12.35
CA PHE A 110 4.61 -6.25 13.22
C PHE A 110 4.83 -5.72 14.64
N ASP A 111 3.76 -5.22 15.24
CA ASP A 111 3.73 -4.69 16.60
C ASP A 111 2.47 -5.18 17.32
N LYS A 112 2.70 -5.88 18.43
CA LYS A 112 1.64 -6.40 19.29
C LYS A 112 0.74 -5.28 19.82
N ARG A 113 1.30 -4.10 20.12
CA ARG A 113 0.53 -2.94 20.59
C ARG A 113 -0.53 -2.51 19.59
N ILE A 114 -0.18 -2.49 18.30
CA ILE A 114 -1.13 -2.13 17.22
C ILE A 114 -2.18 -3.23 17.05
N LYS A 115 -1.76 -4.50 17.05
CA LYS A 115 -2.68 -5.65 16.90
C LYS A 115 -3.76 -5.68 17.99
N GLU A 116 -3.41 -5.25 19.20
CA GLU A 116 -4.30 -5.25 20.36
C GLU A 116 -5.04 -3.91 20.56
N MET A 117 -4.93 -2.97 19.61
CA MET A 117 -5.62 -1.68 19.71
C MET A 117 -7.13 -1.83 19.72
N THR A 118 -7.81 -1.01 20.52
CA THR A 118 -9.27 -0.92 20.53
C THR A 118 -9.78 0.29 19.74
N PRO A 119 -11.06 0.29 19.31
CA PRO A 119 -11.68 1.48 18.69
C PRO A 119 -11.53 2.76 19.53
N GLU A 120 -11.63 2.64 20.85
CA GLU A 120 -11.52 3.75 21.80
C GLU A 120 -10.13 4.39 21.74
N GLU A 121 -9.07 3.60 21.67
CA GLU A 121 -7.71 4.12 21.58
C GLU A 121 -7.45 4.85 20.25
N ILE A 122 -8.03 4.38 19.14
CA ILE A 122 -7.95 5.09 17.85
C ILE A 122 -8.74 6.40 17.90
N MET A 123 -9.90 6.38 18.59
CA MET A 123 -10.72 7.58 18.81
C MET A 123 -10.01 8.59 19.71
N GLU A 124 -9.27 8.13 20.72
CA GLU A 124 -8.42 8.98 21.57
C GLU A 124 -7.32 9.66 20.75
N LEU A 125 -6.66 8.95 19.84
CA LEU A 125 -5.65 9.55 18.93
C LEU A 125 -6.27 10.61 18.02
N ALA A 126 -7.47 10.35 17.46
CA ALA A 126 -8.19 11.32 16.64
C ALA A 126 -8.62 12.56 17.46
N SER A 127 -9.10 12.34 18.69
CA SER A 127 -9.50 13.40 19.62
C SER A 127 -8.30 14.25 20.06
N MET A 128 -7.16 13.61 20.32
CA MET A 128 -5.90 14.29 20.60
C MET A 128 -5.49 15.18 19.42
N ALA A 129 -5.56 14.69 18.18
CA ALA A 129 -5.25 15.48 17.00
C ALA A 129 -6.17 16.71 16.85
N LEU A 130 -7.47 16.55 17.09
CA LEU A 130 -8.43 17.66 17.10
C LEU A 130 -8.09 18.72 18.16
N ASN A 131 -7.82 18.27 19.39
CA ASN A 131 -7.49 19.14 20.51
C ASN A 131 -6.16 19.88 20.31
N GLU A 132 -5.12 19.19 19.85
CA GLU A 132 -3.80 19.78 19.61
C GLU A 132 -3.85 20.85 18.51
N VAL A 133 -4.55 20.58 17.39
CA VAL A 133 -4.67 21.57 16.30
C VAL A 133 -5.52 22.77 16.73
N SER A 134 -6.66 22.54 17.37
CA SER A 134 -7.55 23.63 17.81
C SER A 134 -6.95 24.49 18.92
N SER A 135 -6.09 23.91 19.77
CA SER A 135 -5.39 24.63 20.84
C SER A 135 -4.14 25.37 20.35
N TYR A 136 -3.63 25.02 19.16
CA TYR A 136 -2.40 25.62 18.62
C TYR A 136 -2.57 27.11 18.29
N ASP A 137 -3.60 27.45 17.51
CA ASP A 137 -3.97 28.83 17.18
C ASP A 137 -5.44 28.88 16.75
N ARG A 138 -6.20 29.86 17.25
CA ARG A 138 -7.64 30.03 16.96
C ARG A 138 -7.98 30.16 15.47
N ARG A 139 -6.99 30.49 14.63
CA ARG A 139 -7.13 30.64 13.18
C ARG A 139 -7.07 29.29 12.46
N VAL A 140 -6.53 28.24 13.08
CA VAL A 140 -6.32 26.93 12.47
C VAL A 140 -7.43 25.96 12.86
N ALA A 141 -7.94 25.20 11.89
CA ALA A 141 -8.89 24.13 12.14
C ALA A 141 -8.60 22.92 11.26
N LEU A 142 -8.89 21.72 11.79
CA LEU A 142 -8.97 20.51 10.99
C LEU A 142 -10.24 20.54 10.12
N ARG A 143 -10.07 20.19 8.85
CA ARG A 143 -11.16 20.08 7.88
C ARG A 143 -11.51 18.64 7.58
N SER A 144 -10.50 17.80 7.52
CA SER A 144 -10.69 16.36 7.48
C SER A 144 -9.51 15.66 8.13
N GLY A 145 -9.69 14.38 8.43
CA GLY A 145 -8.63 13.52 8.89
C GLY A 145 -9.06 12.07 8.95
N VAL A 146 -8.09 11.17 8.99
CA VAL A 146 -8.30 9.75 9.21
C VAL A 146 -7.20 9.21 10.10
N VAL A 147 -7.58 8.45 11.13
CA VAL A 147 -6.67 7.66 11.95
C VAL A 147 -7.03 6.21 11.74
N ASN A 148 -6.05 5.39 11.37
CA ASN A 148 -6.27 3.99 11.05
C ASN A 148 -5.25 3.10 11.76
N SER A 149 -5.71 2.00 12.32
CA SER A 149 -4.87 0.86 12.69
C SER A 149 -5.30 -0.37 11.90
N SER A 150 -4.36 -1.22 11.55
CA SER A 150 -4.66 -2.48 10.90
C SER A 150 -3.68 -3.58 11.23
N VAL A 151 -4.17 -4.81 11.19
CA VAL A 151 -3.39 -6.03 11.11
C VAL A 151 -3.78 -6.74 9.81
N PHE A 152 -2.80 -7.32 9.13
CA PHE A 152 -3.05 -8.10 7.93
C PHE A 152 -2.22 -9.38 7.94
N ARG A 153 -2.75 -10.40 7.26
CA ARG A 153 -2.11 -11.66 6.96
C ARG A 153 -2.27 -11.91 5.47
N ARG A 154 -1.21 -12.36 4.81
CA ARG A 154 -1.24 -12.80 3.42
C ARG A 154 -0.56 -14.13 3.27
N ILE A 155 -1.14 -14.98 2.44
CA ILE A 155 -0.57 -16.26 2.04
C ILE A 155 -0.57 -16.30 0.52
N ILE A 156 0.53 -16.75 -0.06
CA ILE A 156 0.65 -17.02 -1.48
C ILE A 156 1.11 -18.45 -1.65
N SER A 157 0.62 -19.11 -2.70
CA SER A 157 1.13 -20.41 -3.09
C SER A 157 0.93 -20.66 -4.58
N ASN A 158 1.76 -21.51 -5.18
CA ASN A 158 1.57 -21.94 -6.55
C ASN A 158 1.83 -23.43 -6.77
N SER A 159 1.47 -23.92 -7.95
CA SER A 159 1.64 -25.32 -8.35
C SER A 159 3.09 -25.78 -8.49
N ASN A 160 4.06 -24.86 -8.51
CA ASN A 160 5.50 -25.17 -8.52
C ASN A 160 6.08 -25.34 -7.10
N GLY A 161 5.23 -25.26 -6.07
CA GLY A 161 5.62 -25.42 -4.68
C GLY A 161 6.09 -24.13 -4.02
N VAL A 162 5.91 -22.96 -4.64
CA VAL A 162 6.07 -21.69 -3.92
C VAL A 162 5.02 -21.66 -2.83
N TYR A 163 5.45 -21.32 -1.63
CA TYR A 163 4.59 -21.02 -0.51
C TYR A 163 5.20 -19.85 0.25
N GLY A 164 4.39 -18.91 0.69
CA GLY A 164 4.85 -17.79 1.49
C GLY A 164 3.75 -17.22 2.35
N GLU A 165 4.06 -16.99 3.61
CA GLU A 165 3.17 -16.34 4.57
C GLU A 165 3.85 -15.11 5.17
N ASP A 166 3.07 -14.02 5.24
CA ASP A 166 3.47 -12.77 5.86
C ASP A 166 2.33 -12.23 6.72
N GLU A 167 2.68 -11.64 7.86
CA GLU A 167 1.77 -10.92 8.76
C GLU A 167 2.39 -9.56 9.05
N GLY A 168 1.56 -8.55 9.23
CA GLY A 168 2.02 -7.23 9.55
C GLY A 168 0.97 -6.36 10.22
N THR A 169 1.44 -5.32 10.88
CA THR A 169 0.57 -4.28 11.46
C THR A 169 0.89 -2.94 10.83
N SER A 170 -0.09 -2.04 10.81
CA SER A 170 0.14 -0.65 10.45
C SER A 170 -0.69 0.30 11.30
N ILE A 171 -0.17 1.48 11.53
CA ILE A 171 -0.91 2.62 12.08
C ILE A 171 -0.61 3.83 11.22
N SER A 172 -1.63 4.64 10.95
CA SER A 172 -1.47 5.88 10.21
C SER A 172 -2.41 6.96 10.71
N MET A 173 -1.99 8.20 10.52
CA MET A 173 -2.76 9.40 10.77
C MET A 173 -2.52 10.36 9.62
N ALA A 174 -3.58 10.76 8.93
CA ALA A 174 -3.54 11.80 7.92
C ALA A 174 -4.53 12.90 8.31
N LEU A 175 -4.08 14.15 8.32
CA LEU A 175 -4.84 15.31 8.76
C LEU A 175 -4.79 16.39 7.68
N VAL A 176 -5.89 17.10 7.52
CA VAL A 176 -5.98 18.27 6.64
C VAL A 176 -6.36 19.49 7.47
N ALA A 177 -5.44 20.43 7.58
CA ALA A 177 -5.64 21.69 8.29
C ALA A 177 -5.84 22.85 7.31
N VAL A 178 -6.56 23.88 7.75
CA VAL A 178 -6.62 25.17 7.06
C VAL A 178 -6.59 26.29 8.10
N ALA A 179 -5.95 27.40 7.75
CA ALA A 179 -5.99 28.60 8.56
C ALA A 179 -6.93 29.65 7.95
N ARG A 180 -7.60 30.43 8.80
CA ARG A 180 -8.44 31.56 8.41
C ARG A 180 -8.20 32.75 9.34
N GLU A 181 -8.03 33.93 8.74
CA GLU A 181 -7.93 35.21 9.44
C GLU A 181 -8.76 36.24 8.69
N ASP A 182 -9.82 36.75 9.32
CA ASP A 182 -10.81 37.63 8.71
C ASP A 182 -11.37 37.02 7.40
N ASP A 183 -11.14 37.71 6.27
CA ASP A 183 -11.52 37.29 4.91
C ASP A 183 -10.44 36.45 4.22
N LYS A 184 -9.26 36.27 4.83
CA LYS A 184 -8.18 35.45 4.26
C LYS A 184 -8.38 33.98 4.64
N VAL A 185 -8.31 33.11 3.65
CA VAL A 185 -8.28 31.65 3.82
C VAL A 185 -6.96 31.15 3.27
N GLY A 186 -6.21 30.43 4.11
CA GLY A 186 -4.97 29.77 3.73
C GLY A 186 -5.20 28.58 2.80
N SER A 187 -4.10 27.96 2.36
CA SER A 187 -4.16 26.71 1.62
C SER A 187 -4.52 25.55 2.55
N PHE A 188 -5.13 24.50 1.99
CA PHE A 188 -5.24 23.22 2.67
C PHE A 188 -3.85 22.61 2.82
N VAL A 189 -3.50 22.24 4.05
CA VAL A 189 -2.25 21.58 4.37
C VAL A 189 -2.54 20.14 4.77
N VAL A 190 -1.91 19.21 4.06
CA VAL A 190 -1.97 17.78 4.38
C VAL A 190 -0.73 17.41 5.18
N GLY A 191 -0.92 16.77 6.32
CA GLY A 191 0.13 16.10 7.06
C GLY A 191 -0.20 14.63 7.24
N HIS A 192 0.83 13.79 7.23
CA HIS A 192 0.66 12.35 7.46
C HIS A 192 1.80 11.79 8.33
N ARG A 193 1.47 10.74 9.07
CA ARG A 193 2.40 9.83 9.75
C ARG A 193 1.90 8.42 9.51
N GLU A 194 2.82 7.52 9.21
CA GLU A 194 2.52 6.11 9.01
C GLU A 194 3.67 5.25 9.53
N SER A 195 3.33 4.09 10.08
CA SER A 195 4.32 3.19 10.64
C SER A 195 3.79 1.77 10.72
N ARG A 196 4.72 0.83 10.83
CA ARG A 196 4.44 -0.59 11.09
C ARG A 196 4.52 -0.94 12.58
N ILE A 197 5.03 -0.01 13.39
CA ILE A 197 5.13 -0.07 14.86
C ILE A 197 4.48 1.16 15.49
N PHE A 198 4.04 1.05 16.74
CA PHE A 198 3.35 2.15 17.41
C PHE A 198 4.33 3.25 17.82
N ASN A 199 4.40 4.31 17.00
CA ASN A 199 5.28 5.46 17.21
C ASN A 199 4.72 6.76 16.59
N ILE A 200 3.40 6.86 16.43
CA ILE A 200 2.76 8.05 15.87
C ILE A 200 2.81 9.18 16.90
N ASP A 201 3.54 10.24 16.56
CA ASP A 201 3.61 11.48 17.33
C ASP A 201 2.56 12.48 16.84
N VAL A 202 1.42 12.50 17.54
CA VAL A 202 0.27 13.35 17.22
C VAL A 202 0.60 14.83 17.37
N SER A 203 1.26 15.22 18.46
CA SER A 203 1.58 16.62 18.76
C SER A 203 2.56 17.20 17.73
N SER A 204 3.57 16.43 17.31
CA SER A 204 4.49 16.83 16.24
C SER A 204 3.77 17.04 14.91
N LEU A 205 2.88 16.12 14.53
CA LEU A 205 2.08 16.26 13.31
C LEU A 205 1.15 17.48 13.37
N ALA A 206 0.42 17.65 14.48
CA ALA A 206 -0.51 18.76 14.70
C ALA A 206 0.20 20.12 14.64
N LYS A 207 1.39 20.23 15.25
CA LYS A 207 2.24 21.41 15.16
C LYS A 207 2.66 21.68 13.72
N GLU A 208 3.22 20.68 13.02
CA GLU A 208 3.72 20.83 11.66
C GLU A 208 2.64 21.36 10.70
N ILE A 209 1.43 20.78 10.73
CA ILE A 209 0.35 21.20 9.84
C ILE A 209 -0.23 22.57 10.21
N SER A 210 -0.22 22.92 11.50
CA SER A 210 -0.73 24.21 11.98
C SER A 210 0.21 25.35 11.59
N GLU A 211 1.52 25.17 11.74
CA GLU A 211 2.54 26.12 11.29
C GLU A 211 2.42 26.38 9.78
N LYS A 212 2.41 25.30 8.98
CA LYS A 212 2.25 25.40 7.52
C LYS A 212 0.92 26.06 7.12
N ALA A 213 -0.17 25.79 7.84
CA ALA A 213 -1.47 26.39 7.55
C ALA A 213 -1.44 27.90 7.80
N LEU A 214 -0.86 28.34 8.92
CA LEU A 214 -0.68 29.76 9.26
C LEU A 214 0.23 30.47 8.25
N ASP A 215 1.36 29.86 7.88
CA ASP A 215 2.30 30.42 6.90
C ASP A 215 1.61 30.66 5.54
N SER A 216 0.65 29.81 5.19
CA SER A 216 -0.09 29.92 3.93
C SER A 216 -1.04 31.12 3.85
N LEU A 217 -1.45 31.72 4.98
CA LEU A 217 -2.34 32.89 5.01
C LEU A 217 -1.76 34.12 4.30
N ASN A 218 -0.43 34.23 4.29
CA ASN A 218 0.28 35.38 3.75
C ASN A 218 1.03 35.05 2.46
N ALA A 219 0.67 33.95 1.78
CA ALA A 219 1.22 33.62 0.48
C ALA A 219 1.01 34.78 -0.51
N ARG A 220 2.08 35.12 -1.25
CA ARG A 220 2.06 36.18 -2.26
C ARG A 220 2.49 35.62 -3.60
N SER A 221 1.90 36.14 -4.66
CA SER A 221 2.37 35.85 -6.01
C SER A 221 3.81 36.29 -6.19
N VAL A 222 4.61 35.43 -6.80
CA VAL A 222 5.96 35.75 -7.28
C VAL A 222 5.92 35.94 -8.79
N LYS A 223 6.79 36.81 -9.33
CA LYS A 223 6.96 36.91 -10.79
C LYS A 223 7.59 35.62 -11.31
N SER A 224 7.22 35.22 -12.53
CA SER A 224 7.87 34.09 -13.20
C SER A 224 9.38 34.36 -13.32
N PHE A 225 10.19 33.38 -12.95
CA PHE A 225 11.65 33.48 -13.00
C PHE A 225 12.28 32.14 -13.36
N LYS A 226 13.54 32.18 -13.79
CA LYS A 226 14.41 31.01 -13.89
C LYS A 226 15.41 31.09 -12.73
N GLY A 227 15.54 30.03 -11.94
CA GLY A 227 16.45 30.01 -10.80
C GLY A 227 16.45 28.67 -10.09
N SER A 228 17.12 28.64 -8.94
CA SER A 228 17.21 27.44 -8.10
C SER A 228 15.94 27.22 -7.30
N LEU A 229 15.50 25.97 -7.23
CA LEU A 229 14.41 25.52 -6.38
C LEU A 229 14.99 24.63 -5.27
N ILE A 230 14.74 25.02 -4.01
CA ILE A 230 14.99 24.16 -2.86
C ILE A 230 13.67 23.49 -2.53
N MET A 231 13.62 22.16 -2.62
CA MET A 231 12.42 21.37 -2.35
C MET A 231 12.49 20.75 -0.96
N GLY A 232 11.36 20.76 -0.25
CA GLY A 232 11.14 19.87 0.88
C GLY A 232 11.16 18.40 0.43
N TYR A 233 11.39 17.49 1.37
CA TYR A 233 11.50 16.05 1.08
C TYR A 233 10.21 15.47 0.46
N ASP A 234 9.05 16.02 0.84
CA ASP A 234 7.72 15.65 0.38
C ASP A 234 7.50 16.03 -1.10
N VAL A 235 7.88 17.26 -1.46
CA VAL A 235 7.84 17.74 -2.84
C VAL A 235 8.85 16.99 -3.70
N ALA A 236 10.06 16.73 -3.18
CA ALA A 236 11.07 15.96 -3.88
C ALA A 236 10.60 14.52 -4.15
N ALA A 237 9.99 13.84 -3.17
CA ALA A 237 9.43 12.50 -3.35
C ALA A 237 8.35 12.47 -4.44
N SER A 238 7.45 13.46 -4.44
CA SER A 238 6.43 13.61 -5.47
C SER A 238 7.03 13.85 -6.86
N PHE A 239 8.06 14.71 -6.95
CA PHE A 239 8.76 15.00 -8.20
C PHE A 239 9.42 13.75 -8.80
N PHE A 240 10.09 12.93 -7.98
CA PHE A 240 10.75 11.72 -8.44
C PHE A 240 9.82 10.52 -8.67
N SER A 241 8.54 10.60 -8.27
CA SER A 241 7.56 9.55 -8.53
C SER A 241 7.38 9.23 -10.03
N ALA A 242 7.53 10.23 -10.91
CA ALA A 242 7.47 10.04 -12.35
C ALA A 242 8.64 9.16 -12.86
N LEU A 243 9.82 9.31 -12.25
CA LEU A 243 10.99 8.52 -12.59
C LEU A 243 10.82 7.06 -12.17
N ILE A 244 10.24 6.81 -10.98
CA ILE A 244 9.89 5.46 -10.50
C ILE A 244 8.90 4.76 -11.44
N ASN A 245 7.88 5.48 -11.90
CA ASN A 245 6.92 4.94 -12.87
C ASN A 245 7.59 4.59 -14.22
N ALA A 246 8.57 5.39 -14.65
CA ALA A 246 9.33 5.14 -15.86
C ALA A 246 10.23 3.90 -15.74
N THR A 247 10.65 3.50 -14.54
CA THR A 247 11.44 2.27 -14.33
C THR A 247 10.59 1.01 -14.19
N CYS A 248 9.25 1.10 -14.16
CA CYS A 248 8.37 -0.05 -14.07
C CYS A 248 8.50 -0.99 -15.29
N GLY A 249 8.75 -2.28 -15.04
CA GLY A 249 8.96 -3.28 -16.09
C GLY A 249 7.78 -3.40 -17.07
N ASP A 250 6.55 -3.27 -16.59
CA ASP A 250 5.35 -3.29 -17.45
C ASP A 250 5.31 -2.09 -18.41
N ASN A 251 5.69 -0.90 -17.92
CA ASN A 251 5.76 0.31 -18.75
C ASN A 251 6.88 0.20 -19.80
N VAL A 252 8.02 -0.40 -19.45
CA VAL A 252 9.11 -0.66 -20.40
C VAL A 252 8.66 -1.66 -21.45
N TRP A 253 8.09 -2.80 -21.03
CA TRP A 253 7.63 -3.85 -21.93
C TRP A 253 6.57 -3.36 -22.92
N LYS A 254 5.63 -2.54 -22.46
CA LYS A 254 4.57 -1.94 -23.30
C LYS A 254 5.04 -0.72 -24.12
N GLY A 255 6.33 -0.36 -24.07
CA GLY A 255 6.88 0.78 -24.80
C GLY A 255 6.39 2.15 -24.31
N ARG A 256 5.85 2.24 -23.10
CA ARG A 256 5.34 3.47 -22.48
C ARG A 256 6.41 4.25 -21.71
N SER A 257 7.49 3.57 -21.34
CA SER A 257 8.58 4.20 -20.59
C SER A 257 9.49 5.04 -21.49
N PRO A 258 9.78 6.31 -21.11
CA PRO A 258 10.81 7.11 -21.78
C PRO A 258 12.24 6.59 -21.52
N LEU A 259 12.40 5.64 -20.60
CA LEU A 259 13.68 5.02 -20.24
C LEU A 259 13.96 3.71 -20.97
N SER A 260 13.10 3.33 -21.92
CA SER A 260 13.34 2.18 -22.79
C SER A 260 14.73 2.28 -23.43
N ASN A 261 15.52 1.21 -23.36
CA ASN A 261 16.89 1.13 -23.89
C ASN A 261 17.88 2.17 -23.31
N LYS A 262 17.68 2.58 -22.04
CA LYS A 262 18.57 3.50 -21.31
C LYS A 262 19.43 2.83 -20.23
N ILE A 263 19.36 1.50 -20.06
CA ILE A 263 20.26 0.77 -19.16
C ILE A 263 21.71 1.10 -19.53
N GLY A 264 22.52 1.49 -18.53
CA GLY A 264 23.92 1.89 -18.71
C GLY A 264 24.15 3.31 -19.23
N LYS A 265 23.11 4.12 -19.44
CA LYS A 265 23.23 5.52 -19.88
C LYS A 265 22.98 6.48 -18.73
N VAL A 266 23.68 7.62 -18.75
CA VAL A 266 23.42 8.73 -17.82
C VAL A 266 22.10 9.39 -18.18
N ILE A 267 21.16 9.42 -17.23
CA ILE A 267 19.81 10.01 -17.39
C ILE A 267 19.49 11.10 -16.35
N ALA A 268 20.33 11.25 -15.34
CA ALA A 268 20.19 12.22 -14.26
C ALA A 268 21.57 12.65 -13.74
N SER A 269 21.60 13.57 -12.77
CA SER A 269 22.84 13.96 -12.08
C SER A 269 23.53 12.76 -11.43
N GLU A 270 24.87 12.71 -11.47
CA GLU A 270 25.67 11.69 -10.77
C GLU A 270 25.49 11.72 -9.25
N SER A 271 24.97 12.84 -8.70
CA SER A 271 24.65 12.95 -7.27
C SER A 271 23.29 12.32 -6.89
N LEU A 272 22.51 11.83 -7.86
CA LEU A 272 21.20 11.23 -7.61
C LEU A 272 21.28 9.70 -7.63
N THR A 273 20.93 9.07 -6.51
CA THR A 273 20.72 7.62 -6.40
C THR A 273 19.29 7.36 -5.92
N ILE A 274 18.56 6.54 -6.66
CA ILE A 274 17.22 6.06 -6.28
C ILE A 274 17.34 4.57 -5.98
N ILE A 275 16.69 4.13 -4.89
CA ILE A 275 16.77 2.76 -4.42
C ILE A 275 15.34 2.28 -4.14
N ASP A 276 14.96 1.15 -4.72
CA ASP A 276 13.78 0.39 -4.30
C ASP A 276 14.22 -0.65 -3.25
N ASP A 277 13.90 -0.40 -1.98
CA ASP A 277 14.29 -1.27 -0.87
C ASP A 277 13.07 -1.98 -0.27
N GLY A 278 12.66 -3.08 -0.91
CA GLY A 278 11.52 -3.88 -0.47
C GLY A 278 11.72 -4.64 0.85
N VAL A 279 12.92 -4.56 1.44
CA VAL A 279 13.29 -5.25 2.70
C VAL A 279 13.74 -4.28 3.79
N LYS A 280 13.51 -2.98 3.62
CA LYS A 280 13.89 -1.94 4.57
C LYS A 280 13.24 -2.18 5.95
N PRO A 281 13.99 -2.33 7.06
CA PRO A 281 13.40 -2.49 8.39
C PRO A 281 12.41 -1.37 8.71
N GLY A 282 11.18 -1.74 9.08
CA GLY A 282 10.12 -0.79 9.42
C GLY A 282 9.53 0.01 8.25
N GLY A 283 9.97 -0.24 7.01
CA GLY A 283 9.37 0.37 5.83
C GLY A 283 7.90 -0.02 5.71
N TYR A 284 7.04 0.94 5.32
CA TYR A 284 5.60 0.73 5.28
C TYR A 284 5.20 -0.43 4.35
N HIS A 285 5.91 -0.59 3.22
CA HIS A 285 5.70 -1.68 2.26
C HIS A 285 6.70 -2.84 2.36
N THR A 286 7.44 -2.93 3.47
CA THR A 286 8.39 -4.03 3.69
C THR A 286 7.68 -5.38 3.77
N ALA A 287 8.26 -6.35 3.07
CA ALA A 287 7.62 -7.60 2.74
C ALA A 287 8.67 -8.68 2.45
N LYS A 288 8.37 -9.94 2.77
CA LYS A 288 9.24 -11.08 2.40
C LYS A 288 9.25 -11.35 0.89
N PHE A 289 8.08 -11.20 0.27
CA PHE A 289 7.83 -11.52 -1.14
C PHE A 289 6.84 -10.53 -1.79
N ASP A 290 6.83 -10.51 -3.12
CA ASP A 290 5.83 -9.78 -3.92
C ASP A 290 4.54 -10.59 -4.15
N ALA A 291 3.65 -10.07 -5.00
CA ALA A 291 2.34 -10.70 -5.23
C ALA A 291 2.42 -12.08 -5.91
N GLU A 292 3.55 -12.42 -6.55
CA GLU A 292 3.73 -13.70 -7.24
C GLU A 292 4.57 -14.70 -6.42
N GLY A 293 5.12 -14.25 -5.28
CA GLY A 293 6.02 -15.04 -4.44
C GLY A 293 7.48 -14.93 -4.79
N SER A 294 7.87 -13.92 -5.57
CA SER A 294 9.29 -13.63 -5.73
C SER A 294 9.84 -12.95 -4.47
N PRO A 295 11.01 -13.39 -3.94
CA PRO A 295 11.63 -12.74 -2.80
C PRO A 295 11.90 -11.25 -3.06
N ARG A 296 11.49 -10.40 -2.11
CA ARG A 296 11.81 -8.97 -2.14
C ARG A 296 13.30 -8.76 -1.90
N ARG A 297 13.83 -7.66 -2.45
CA ARG A 297 15.24 -7.29 -2.32
C ARG A 297 15.40 -5.79 -2.41
N LYS A 298 16.62 -5.34 -2.15
CA LYS A 298 17.07 -3.99 -2.49
C LYS A 298 17.53 -3.97 -3.95
N THR A 299 16.98 -3.05 -4.73
CA THR A 299 17.35 -2.78 -6.13
C THR A 299 17.84 -1.34 -6.24
N ILE A 300 18.97 -1.17 -6.94
CA ILE A 300 19.57 0.13 -7.26
C ILE A 300 19.37 0.36 -8.75
#